data_AF-H0BTU3-F1
#
_entry.id   AF-H0BTU3-F1
#
_cell.length_a   1.000
_cell.length_b   1.000
_cell.length_c   1.000
_cell.angle_alpha   90.00
_cell.angle_beta   90.00
_cell.angle_gamma   90.00
#
_symmetry.space_group_name_H-M   'P 1'
#
loop_
_entity.id
_entity.type
_entity.pdbx_description
1 polymer ?
#
loop_
_entity_poly.entity_id
_entity_poly.type
_entity_poly.pdbx_seq_one_letter_code
_entity_poly.pdbx_strand_id
1 'polypeptide(L)'
;MAVKEKPPHGLLESFSAPLWERLGLTAVQPQWVVKSQHRGFDWMAIELDHSGTGFRQTRATTTVFAVKLPRKSPDWYLPSDRIRSDRQVCVDDAWVYAGALGEQPRVRTWTHWLDLAVDTAEEVISTEGMRRDESPQQKAQRADAPSWNVHHGNLVLLWLVSMVVFSFFNVMMLWEAYGDWQHHGAILQCHPKTRMGTHLQGWKAWAYAASLAAPLLIVVKALYTMATRVYRPGFALQICVEGALWVGAMYALHHAREALVQSVRHAC
;
A
#
# COMPACT_ATOMS: atom_id res chain seq x y z
N MET A 1 26.27 23.78 6.88
CA MET A 1 25.22 23.42 5.90
C MET A 1 25.54 22.04 5.38
N ALA A 2 24.59 21.10 5.41
CA ALA A 2 24.79 19.77 4.85
C ALA A 2 24.54 19.82 3.33
N VAL A 3 25.48 19.34 2.53
CA VAL A 3 25.46 19.46 1.06
C VAL A 3 25.14 18.10 0.45
N LYS A 4 24.38 18.09 -0.66
CA LYS A 4 24.15 16.86 -1.44
C LYS A 4 25.44 16.47 -2.15
N GLU A 5 25.96 15.32 -1.79
CA GLU A 5 27.17 14.74 -2.34
C GLU A 5 26.84 13.56 -3.26
N LYS A 6 27.71 13.32 -4.24
CA LYS A 6 27.64 12.09 -5.02
C LYS A 6 27.91 10.89 -4.10
N PRO A 7 27.11 9.82 -4.16
CA PRO A 7 27.33 8.64 -3.34
C PRO A 7 28.72 8.04 -3.64
N PRO A 8 29.50 7.65 -2.62
CA PRO A 8 30.74 6.93 -2.85
C PRO A 8 30.46 5.57 -3.50
N HIS A 9 31.39 5.09 -4.32
CA HIS A 9 31.31 3.73 -4.87
C HIS A 9 31.24 2.71 -3.73
N GLY A 10 30.29 1.78 -3.84
CA GLY A 10 30.04 0.74 -2.85
C GLY A 10 29.39 1.20 -1.55
N LEU A 11 28.77 2.38 -1.52
CA LEU A 11 28.05 2.87 -0.33
C LEU A 11 27.07 1.83 0.21
N LEU A 12 26.24 1.24 -0.66
CA LEU A 12 25.19 0.32 -0.23
C LEU A 12 25.75 -1.01 0.30
N GLU A 13 26.91 -1.46 -0.19
CA GLU A 13 27.56 -2.69 0.27
C GLU A 13 28.20 -2.56 1.66
N SER A 14 28.36 -1.33 2.16
CA SER A 14 28.95 -1.08 3.49
C SER A 14 27.99 -1.37 4.66
N PHE A 15 26.70 -1.56 4.37
CA PHE A 15 25.67 -1.84 5.36
C PHE A 15 25.41 -3.33 5.48
N SER A 16 25.26 -3.85 6.71
CA SER A 16 25.24 -5.30 6.95
C SER A 16 23.83 -5.91 6.87
N ALA A 17 22.79 -5.15 7.25
CA ALA A 17 21.40 -5.58 7.12
C ALA A 17 20.46 -4.37 6.93
N PRO A 18 20.62 -3.60 5.83
CA PRO A 18 19.99 -2.31 5.66
C PRO A 18 18.48 -2.37 5.45
N LEU A 19 17.83 -1.21 5.63
CA LEU A 19 16.38 -1.04 5.44
C LEU A 19 15.92 -1.52 4.06
N TRP A 20 16.62 -1.20 2.98
CA TRP A 20 16.18 -1.55 1.62
C TRP A 20 16.21 -3.05 1.32
N GLU A 21 17.11 -3.82 1.94
CA GLU A 21 17.10 -5.29 1.83
C GLU A 21 15.94 -5.90 2.61
N ARG A 22 15.67 -5.39 3.82
CA ARG A 22 14.51 -5.81 4.62
C ARG A 22 13.19 -5.50 3.93
N LEU A 23 13.14 -4.43 3.14
CA LEU A 23 11.99 -4.04 2.33
C LEU A 23 11.90 -4.82 1.00
N GLY A 24 12.87 -5.68 0.70
CA GLY A 24 12.91 -6.48 -0.54
C GLY A 24 13.06 -5.63 -1.80
N LEU A 25 13.60 -4.41 -1.69
CA LEU A 25 13.72 -3.50 -2.83
C LEU A 25 14.66 -4.08 -3.88
N THR A 26 14.31 -3.91 -5.15
CA THR A 26 15.11 -4.41 -6.27
C THR A 26 15.70 -3.26 -7.08
N ALA A 27 16.83 -3.50 -7.74
CA ALA A 27 17.55 -2.49 -8.53
C ALA A 27 17.81 -1.19 -7.76
N VAL A 28 18.20 -1.29 -6.49
CA VAL A 28 18.45 -0.15 -5.60
C VAL A 28 19.72 0.58 -6.05
N GLN A 29 19.61 1.89 -6.28
CA GLN A 29 20.71 2.76 -6.68
C GLN A 29 20.71 4.04 -5.83
N PRO A 30 21.84 4.39 -5.18
CA PRO A 30 21.91 5.65 -4.46
C PRO A 30 22.06 6.80 -5.46
N GLN A 31 21.26 7.85 -5.29
CA GLN A 31 21.25 9.06 -6.13
C GLN A 31 22.14 10.15 -5.55
N TRP A 32 22.00 10.40 -4.24
CA TRP A 32 22.84 11.34 -3.50
C TRP A 32 22.88 10.96 -2.02
N VAL A 33 23.89 11.48 -1.33
CA VAL A 33 24.04 11.38 0.12
C VAL A 33 24.22 12.76 0.73
N VAL A 34 23.71 12.96 1.94
CA VAL A 34 24.00 14.12 2.79
C VAL A 34 24.50 13.59 4.11
N LYS A 35 25.59 14.14 4.65
CA LYS A 35 26.16 13.72 5.93
C LYS A 35 26.27 14.92 6.87
N SER A 36 25.98 14.71 8.15
CA SER A 36 26.21 15.72 9.19
C SER A 36 26.14 15.09 10.58
N GLN A 37 26.04 15.93 11.60
CA GLN A 37 25.75 15.53 12.96
C GLN A 37 24.39 16.07 13.42
N HIS A 38 23.70 15.29 14.25
CA HIS A 38 22.43 15.66 14.87
C HIS A 38 22.38 15.06 16.26
N ARG A 39 22.18 15.90 17.29
CA ARG A 39 22.13 15.49 18.70
C ARG A 39 23.34 14.62 19.15
N GLY A 40 24.53 14.87 18.61
CA GLY A 40 25.75 14.14 18.95
C GLY A 40 25.96 12.83 18.18
N PHE A 41 25.04 12.45 17.30
CA PHE A 41 25.20 11.29 16.42
C PHE A 41 25.61 11.71 15.00
N ASP A 42 26.51 10.94 14.41
CA ASP A 42 26.78 11.03 12.97
C ASP A 42 25.58 10.44 12.20
N TRP A 43 25.07 11.18 11.23
CA TRP A 43 23.97 10.73 10.39
C TRP A 43 24.24 10.94 8.92
N MET A 44 23.51 10.19 8.09
CA MET A 44 23.42 10.40 6.66
C MET A 44 22.00 10.25 6.14
N ALA A 45 21.60 11.10 5.19
CA ALA A 45 20.41 10.90 4.38
C ALA A 45 20.85 10.38 3.01
N ILE A 46 20.26 9.27 2.57
CA ILE A 46 20.55 8.63 1.30
C ILE A 46 19.26 8.61 0.49
N GLU A 47 19.29 9.19 -0.71
CA GLU A 47 18.18 9.00 -1.65
C GLU A 47 18.44 7.78 -2.52
N LEU A 48 17.48 6.86 -2.54
CA LEU A 48 17.53 5.60 -3.24
C LEU A 48 16.49 5.61 -4.36
N ASP A 49 16.93 5.44 -5.60
CA ASP A 49 16.05 5.00 -6.70
C ASP A 49 15.95 3.48 -6.65
N HIS A 50 14.74 2.93 -6.75
CA HIS A 50 14.52 1.49 -6.68
C HIS A 50 13.24 1.09 -7.39
N SER A 51 13.12 -0.21 -7.66
CA SER A 51 11.87 -0.82 -8.09
C SER A 51 11.18 -1.47 -6.90
N GLY A 52 9.89 -1.16 -6.72
CA GLY A 52 9.08 -1.76 -5.67
C GLY A 52 8.88 -3.27 -5.84
N THR A 53 8.51 -3.95 -4.77
CA THR A 53 8.09 -5.35 -4.78
C THR A 53 6.66 -5.46 -5.30
N GLY A 54 6.43 -6.13 -6.44
CA GLY A 54 5.09 -6.35 -6.98
C GLY A 54 5.01 -6.61 -8.49
N PHE A 55 3.79 -6.82 -9.00
CA PHE A 55 3.49 -7.22 -10.38
C PHE A 55 3.85 -6.17 -11.46
N ARG A 56 4.13 -4.91 -11.07
CA ARG A 56 4.68 -3.88 -11.96
C ARG A 56 5.90 -3.25 -11.31
N GLN A 57 7.03 -3.29 -12.02
CA GLN A 57 8.28 -2.60 -11.67
C GLN A 57 8.11 -1.09 -11.88
N THR A 58 7.31 -0.45 -11.03
CA THR A 58 7.22 1.00 -10.98
C THR A 58 8.45 1.50 -10.22
N ARG A 59 9.29 2.32 -10.87
CA ARG A 59 10.39 2.99 -10.18
C ARG A 59 9.84 3.96 -9.14
N ALA A 60 10.44 3.94 -7.98
CA ALA A 60 10.13 4.81 -6.86
C ALA A 60 11.43 5.33 -6.26
N THR A 61 11.34 6.48 -5.61
CA THR A 61 12.48 7.07 -4.92
C THR A 61 12.18 7.17 -3.44
N THR A 62 13.16 6.91 -2.59
CA THR A 62 13.00 6.89 -1.13
C THR A 62 14.20 7.52 -0.46
N THR A 63 13.97 8.49 0.42
CA THR A 63 15.02 9.03 1.29
C THR A 63 15.08 8.22 2.58
N VAL A 64 16.23 7.63 2.86
CA VAL A 64 16.52 6.89 4.10
C VAL A 64 17.46 7.73 4.95
N PHE A 65 17.14 7.89 6.23
CA PHE A 65 17.98 8.54 7.22
C PHE A 65 18.66 7.46 8.05
N ALA A 66 19.98 7.36 7.97
CA ALA A 66 20.77 6.42 8.73
C ALA A 66 21.58 7.17 9.81
N VAL A 67 21.45 6.73 11.06
CA VAL A 67 22.16 7.24 12.24
C VAL A 67 23.15 6.19 12.68
N LYS A 68 24.42 6.58 12.85
CA LYS A 68 25.49 5.67 13.25
C LYS A 68 25.41 5.38 14.74
N LEU A 69 25.41 4.10 15.11
CA LEU A 69 25.51 3.67 16.49
C LEU A 69 26.94 3.82 17.02
N PRO A 70 27.13 3.97 18.34
CA PRO A 70 28.45 4.25 18.93
C PRO A 70 29.46 3.12 18.71
N ARG A 71 28.99 1.88 18.52
CA ARG A 71 29.82 0.72 18.22
C ARG A 71 29.06 -0.31 17.39
N LYS A 72 29.82 -1.17 16.71
CA LYS A 72 29.27 -2.33 16.01
C LYS A 72 28.91 -3.41 17.04
N SER A 73 27.65 -3.85 17.07
CA SER A 73 27.15 -4.85 18.02
C SER A 73 26.02 -5.68 17.39
N PRO A 74 26.08 -7.02 17.44
CA PRO A 74 24.94 -7.86 17.04
C PRO A 74 23.80 -7.84 18.07
N ASP A 75 24.05 -7.27 19.26
CA ASP A 75 23.07 -7.18 20.34
C ASP A 75 22.09 -6.00 20.16
N TRP A 76 22.30 -5.15 19.15
CA TRP A 76 21.37 -4.07 18.84
C TRP A 76 20.01 -4.62 18.42
N TYR A 77 18.96 -4.14 19.10
CA TYR A 77 17.64 -4.68 18.93
C TYR A 77 16.57 -3.61 19.02
N LEU A 78 15.66 -3.63 18.04
CA LEU A 78 14.44 -2.83 18.03
C LEU A 78 13.23 -3.77 18.11
N PRO A 79 12.34 -3.60 19.10
CA PRO A 79 11.08 -4.33 19.17
C PRO A 79 10.20 -4.12 17.93
N SER A 80 9.50 -5.18 17.48
CA SER A 80 8.65 -5.12 16.28
C SER A 80 7.41 -4.24 16.45
N ASP A 81 6.94 -4.05 17.69
CA ASP A 81 5.84 -3.13 18.03
C ASP A 81 6.19 -1.65 17.82
N ARG A 82 7.48 -1.32 17.67
CA ARG A 82 7.94 0.03 17.32
C ARG A 82 7.84 0.34 15.83
N ILE A 83 7.70 -0.68 14.98
CA ILE A 83 7.64 -0.51 13.52
C ILE A 83 6.17 -0.25 13.13
N ARG A 84 5.87 0.96 12.67
CA ARG A 84 4.49 1.37 12.28
C ARG A 84 4.38 1.67 10.79
N SER A 85 3.15 1.68 10.29
CA SER A 85 2.82 1.97 8.87
C SER A 85 3.28 3.33 8.37
N ASP A 86 3.33 4.31 9.27
CA ASP A 86 3.66 5.71 9.02
C ASP A 86 5.12 6.03 9.38
N ARG A 87 5.86 5.08 9.97
CA ARG A 87 7.22 5.25 10.46
C ARG A 87 7.98 3.93 10.32
N GLN A 88 8.77 3.80 9.26
CA GLN A 88 9.61 2.61 9.08
C GLN A 88 10.94 2.88 9.74
N VAL A 89 11.22 2.14 10.80
CA VAL A 89 12.50 2.18 11.49
C VAL A 89 13.06 0.77 11.54
N CYS A 90 14.34 0.62 11.27
CA CYS A 90 15.03 -0.64 11.49
C CYS A 90 16.44 -0.40 12.02
N VAL A 91 17.03 -1.45 12.58
CA VAL A 91 18.38 -1.41 13.14
C VAL A 91 19.18 -2.58 12.56
N ASP A 92 20.42 -2.31 12.19
CA ASP A 92 21.43 -3.33 11.91
C ASP A 92 22.51 -3.32 13.00
N ASP A 93 23.65 -3.95 12.73
CA ASP A 93 24.73 -4.07 13.69
C ASP A 93 25.53 -2.76 13.93
N ALA A 94 25.30 -1.69 13.17
CA ALA A 94 26.05 -0.43 13.29
C ALA A 94 25.24 0.85 13.02
N TRP A 95 24.00 0.73 12.57
CA TRP A 95 23.15 1.81 12.08
C TRP A 95 21.70 1.62 12.47
N VAL A 96 21.04 2.74 12.76
CA VAL A 96 19.58 2.85 12.81
C VAL A 96 19.11 3.57 11.57
N TYR A 97 18.11 3.03 10.91
CA TYR A 97 17.53 3.58 9.69
C TYR A 97 16.11 4.04 9.95
N ALA A 98 15.76 5.24 9.53
CA ALA A 98 14.40 5.73 9.47
C ALA A 98 14.04 6.13 8.04
N GLY A 99 12.83 5.81 7.61
CA GLY A 99 12.30 6.24 6.32
C GLY A 99 10.84 5.87 6.14
N ALA A 100 10.30 6.24 5.00
CA ALA A 100 9.03 5.72 4.53
C ALA A 100 9.17 5.40 3.04
N LEU A 101 8.80 4.18 2.67
CA LEU A 101 8.96 3.70 1.32
C LEU A 101 8.18 4.58 0.32
N GLY A 102 8.87 5.00 -0.75
CA GLY A 102 8.37 5.91 -1.76
C GLY A 102 8.26 7.39 -1.35
N GLU A 103 8.76 7.78 -0.17
CA GLU A 103 8.77 9.17 0.26
C GLU A 103 10.10 9.89 0.02
N GLN A 104 9.98 11.16 -0.39
CA GLN A 104 11.06 12.13 -0.48
C GLN A 104 10.74 13.31 0.44
N PRO A 105 11.04 13.21 1.75
CA PRO A 105 10.74 14.27 2.70
C PRO A 105 11.40 15.58 2.29
N ARG A 106 10.66 16.68 2.40
CA ARG A 106 11.22 18.02 2.16
C ARG A 106 12.26 18.31 3.24
N VAL A 107 13.30 19.08 2.92
CA VAL A 107 14.38 19.42 3.88
C VAL A 107 13.84 19.95 5.22
N ARG A 108 12.77 20.75 5.20
CA ARG A 108 12.11 21.28 6.41
C ARG A 108 11.56 20.21 7.37
N THR A 109 11.26 19.00 6.87
CA THR A 109 10.76 17.88 7.68
C THR A 109 11.86 16.88 8.03
N TRP A 110 13.11 17.08 7.58
CA TRP A 110 14.21 16.16 7.87
C TRP A 110 14.51 16.05 9.35
N THR A 111 14.41 17.16 10.10
CA THR A 111 14.59 17.15 11.55
C THR A 111 13.67 16.13 12.22
N HIS A 112 12.41 16.02 11.79
CA HIS A 112 11.49 15.01 12.33
C HIS A 112 11.95 13.57 12.07
N TRP A 113 12.46 13.28 10.87
CA TRP A 113 12.98 11.96 10.53
C TRP A 113 14.29 11.63 11.26
N LEU A 114 15.14 12.64 11.45
CA LEU A 114 16.38 12.51 12.20
C LEU A 114 16.12 12.33 13.70
N ASP A 115 15.16 13.08 14.26
CA ASP A 115 14.71 12.89 15.65
C ASP A 115 14.18 11.47 15.84
N LEU A 116 13.36 10.97 14.92
CA LEU A 116 12.88 9.59 14.96
C LEU A 116 14.02 8.56 14.95
N ALA A 117 15.02 8.73 14.09
CA ALA A 117 16.16 7.83 14.01
C ALA A 117 17.04 7.92 15.27
N VAL A 118 17.25 9.12 15.81
CA VAL A 118 18.04 9.34 17.04
C VAL A 118 17.31 8.81 18.26
N ASP A 119 16.02 9.08 18.43
CA ASP A 119 15.21 8.56 19.54
C ASP A 119 15.25 7.02 19.52
N THR A 120 15.20 6.43 18.33
CA THR A 120 15.34 4.97 18.18
C THR A 120 16.76 4.49 18.51
N ALA A 121 17.80 5.23 18.11
CA ALA A 121 19.18 4.92 18.49
C ALA A 121 19.37 4.98 20.01
N GLU A 122 18.85 6.01 20.67
CA GLU A 122 18.85 6.14 22.13
C GLU A 122 18.09 4.99 22.80
N GLU A 123 16.93 4.57 22.27
CA GLU A 123 16.18 3.40 22.77
C GLU A 123 17.00 2.11 22.63
N VAL A 124 17.58 1.84 21.46
CA VAL A 124 18.41 0.65 21.20
C VAL A 124 19.64 0.63 22.12
N ILE A 125 20.28 1.78 22.35
CA ILE A 125 21.42 1.91 23.26
C ILE A 125 20.98 1.66 24.71
N SER A 126 19.87 2.24 25.15
CA SER A 126 19.35 2.08 26.51
C SER A 126 18.90 0.65 26.83
N THR A 127 18.52 -0.11 25.80
CA THR A 127 18.03 -1.49 25.92
C THR A 127 19.11 -2.54 25.63
N GLU A 128 20.35 -2.11 25.43
CA GLU A 128 21.48 -2.99 25.13
C GLU A 128 21.65 -4.06 26.23
N GLY A 129 21.75 -5.32 25.82
CA GLY A 129 22.01 -6.43 26.75
C GLY A 129 20.80 -6.92 27.55
N MET A 130 19.67 -6.19 27.56
CA MET A 130 18.44 -6.63 28.26
C MET A 130 17.86 -7.95 27.75
N ARG A 131 18.33 -8.45 26.60
CA ARG A 131 17.82 -9.65 25.92
C ARG A 131 18.88 -10.70 25.61
N ARG A 132 20.06 -10.62 26.25
CA ARG A 132 21.12 -11.64 26.10
C ARG A 132 20.66 -13.04 26.52
N ASP A 133 19.72 -13.11 27.46
CA ASP A 133 19.19 -14.34 28.04
C ASP A 133 17.95 -14.89 27.30
N GLU A 134 17.57 -14.30 26.15
CA GLU A 134 16.45 -14.83 25.37
C GLU A 134 16.72 -16.25 24.84
N SER A 135 15.70 -17.09 24.91
CA SER A 135 15.78 -18.49 24.47
C SER A 135 15.99 -18.59 22.95
N PRO A 136 16.57 -19.69 22.44
CA PRO A 136 16.71 -19.92 21.00
C PRO A 136 15.39 -19.82 20.23
N GLN A 137 14.27 -20.21 20.85
CA GLN A 137 12.93 -20.10 20.27
C GLN A 137 12.47 -18.64 20.17
N GLN A 138 12.75 -17.80 21.17
CA GLN A 138 12.49 -16.36 21.10
C GLN A 138 13.37 -15.69 20.02
N LYS A 139 14.61 -16.17 19.85
CA LYS A 139 15.49 -15.71 18.76
C LYS A 139 14.97 -16.09 17.38
N ALA A 140 14.46 -17.31 17.20
CA ALA A 140 13.86 -17.77 15.95
C ALA A 140 12.56 -17.02 15.61
N GLN A 141 11.65 -16.90 16.59
CA GLN A 141 10.41 -16.12 16.43
C GLN A 141 10.66 -14.65 16.09
N ARG A 142 11.82 -14.09 16.47
CA ARG A 142 12.26 -12.74 16.05
C ARG A 142 12.73 -12.72 14.60
N ALA A 143 13.55 -13.68 14.18
CA ALA A 143 13.99 -13.77 12.78
C ALA A 143 12.77 -13.90 11.83
N ASP A 144 11.74 -14.58 12.32
CA ASP A 144 10.45 -14.75 11.64
C ASP A 144 9.44 -13.65 11.94
N ALA A 145 9.73 -12.75 12.91
CA ALA A 145 8.83 -11.65 13.23
C ALA A 145 8.78 -10.75 12.00
N PRO A 146 7.59 -10.52 11.42
CA PRO A 146 7.50 -9.83 10.16
C PRO A 146 8.10 -8.43 10.33
N SER A 147 9.21 -8.19 9.63
CA SER A 147 9.90 -6.91 9.52
C SER A 147 9.07 -5.84 8.81
N TRP A 148 7.88 -6.22 8.36
CA TRP A 148 6.97 -5.46 7.56
C TRP A 148 5.55 -5.61 8.09
N ASN A 149 4.77 -4.54 7.98
CA ASN A 149 3.42 -4.45 8.50
C ASN A 149 2.46 -5.42 7.77
N VAL A 150 2.38 -6.68 8.21
CA VAL A 150 1.44 -7.70 7.72
C VAL A 150 -0.01 -7.25 7.90
N HIS A 151 -0.28 -6.30 8.80
CA HIS A 151 -1.60 -5.70 8.96
C HIS A 151 -2.09 -4.92 7.73
N HIS A 152 -1.24 -4.65 6.72
CA HIS A 152 -1.68 -4.09 5.44
C HIS A 152 -2.07 -5.15 4.41
N GLY A 153 -1.40 -6.31 4.39
CA GLY A 153 -1.66 -7.35 3.39
C GLY A 153 -3.08 -7.89 3.48
N ASN A 154 -3.51 -8.30 4.68
CA ASN A 154 -4.81 -8.95 4.87
C ASN A 154 -5.99 -8.00 4.60
N LEU A 155 -5.90 -6.73 5.01
CA LEU A 155 -6.95 -5.74 4.80
C LEU A 155 -7.06 -5.34 3.33
N VAL A 156 -5.91 -5.17 2.66
CA VAL A 156 -5.84 -4.90 1.21
C VAL A 156 -6.40 -6.10 0.43
N LEU A 157 -6.04 -7.32 0.83
CA LEU A 157 -6.56 -8.54 0.23
C LEU A 157 -8.08 -8.64 0.39
N LEU A 158 -8.61 -8.31 1.58
CA LEU A 158 -10.05 -8.30 1.84
C LEU A 158 -10.81 -7.36 0.89
N TRP A 159 -10.32 -6.13 0.71
CA TRP A 159 -10.92 -5.18 -0.22
C TRP A 159 -10.80 -5.61 -1.68
N LEU A 160 -9.63 -6.12 -2.09
CA LEU A 160 -9.37 -6.56 -3.46
C LEU A 160 -10.20 -7.78 -3.85
N VAL A 161 -10.22 -8.81 -3.00
CA VAL A 161 -11.01 -10.03 -3.26
C VAL A 161 -12.48 -9.66 -3.39
N SER A 162 -12.99 -8.80 -2.51
CA SER A 162 -14.37 -8.31 -2.59
C SER A 162 -14.61 -7.57 -3.91
N MET A 163 -13.78 -6.59 -4.25
CA MET A 163 -13.90 -5.83 -5.50
C MET A 163 -13.87 -6.71 -6.74
N VAL A 164 -12.98 -7.71 -6.79
CA VAL A 164 -12.85 -8.65 -7.92
C VAL A 164 -14.11 -9.50 -8.06
N VAL A 165 -14.58 -10.10 -6.96
CA VAL A 165 -15.78 -10.96 -6.95
C VAL A 165 -17.02 -10.19 -7.41
N PHE A 166 -17.25 -9.00 -6.85
CA PHE A 166 -18.41 -8.19 -7.24
C PHE A 166 -18.29 -7.56 -8.62
N SER A 167 -17.07 -7.24 -9.08
CA SER A 167 -16.86 -6.79 -10.47
C SER A 167 -17.16 -7.91 -11.46
N PHE A 168 -16.76 -9.14 -11.15
CA PHE A 168 -17.13 -10.30 -11.95
C PHE A 168 -18.65 -10.43 -12.08
N PHE A 169 -19.39 -10.29 -10.98
CA PHE A 169 -20.87 -10.29 -11.02
C PHE A 169 -21.45 -9.14 -11.86
N ASN A 170 -20.89 -7.93 -11.79
CA ASN A 170 -21.34 -6.82 -12.64
C ASN A 170 -21.06 -7.08 -14.13
N VAL A 171 -19.90 -7.66 -14.48
CA VAL A 171 -19.57 -8.02 -15.87
C VAL A 171 -20.51 -9.11 -16.38
N MET A 172 -20.80 -10.12 -15.57
CA MET A 172 -21.77 -11.17 -15.91
C MET A 172 -23.15 -10.58 -16.18
N MET A 173 -23.66 -9.72 -15.29
CA MET A 173 -24.96 -9.05 -15.51
C MET A 173 -24.94 -8.12 -16.72
N LEU A 174 -23.82 -7.45 -17.00
CA LEU A 174 -23.67 -6.60 -18.18
C LEU A 174 -23.68 -7.43 -19.46
N TRP A 175 -23.04 -8.60 -19.44
CA TRP A 175 -23.03 -9.55 -20.55
C TRP A 175 -24.42 -10.08 -20.86
N GLU A 176 -25.16 -10.52 -19.83
CA GLU A 176 -26.55 -10.96 -19.97
C GLU A 176 -27.44 -9.84 -20.52
N ALA A 177 -27.35 -8.64 -19.96
CA ALA A 177 -28.12 -7.48 -20.42
C ALA A 177 -27.78 -7.09 -21.87
N TYR A 178 -26.50 -7.19 -22.25
CA TYR A 178 -26.07 -6.94 -23.63
C TYR A 178 -26.56 -8.01 -24.59
N GLY A 179 -26.52 -9.28 -24.19
CA GLY A 179 -27.06 -10.40 -24.96
C GLY A 179 -28.56 -10.22 -25.24
N ASP A 180 -29.34 -9.87 -24.21
CA ASP A 180 -30.76 -9.56 -24.35
C ASP A 180 -31.01 -8.39 -25.30
N TRP A 181 -30.24 -7.31 -25.16
CA TRP A 181 -30.34 -6.16 -26.05
C TRP A 181 -30.04 -6.55 -27.50
N GLN A 182 -28.93 -7.24 -27.78
CA GLN A 182 -28.58 -7.62 -29.15
C GLN A 182 -29.63 -8.53 -29.82
N HIS A 183 -30.20 -9.47 -29.06
CA HIS A 183 -31.14 -10.45 -29.62
C HIS A 183 -32.56 -9.89 -29.78
N HIS A 184 -32.99 -8.98 -28.88
CA HIS A 184 -34.39 -8.56 -28.79
C HIS A 184 -34.61 -7.05 -28.95
N GLY A 185 -33.55 -6.26 -29.09
CA GLY A 185 -33.60 -4.79 -29.19
C GLY A 185 -33.93 -4.06 -27.88
N ALA A 186 -34.21 -4.78 -26.80
CA ALA A 186 -34.48 -4.27 -25.45
C ALA A 186 -34.07 -5.31 -24.39
N ILE A 187 -33.60 -4.86 -23.22
CA ILE A 187 -33.26 -5.73 -22.07
C ILE A 187 -34.57 -6.26 -21.47
N LEU A 188 -34.75 -7.57 -21.12
CA LEU A 188 -36.08 -8.21 -20.90
C LEU A 188 -36.50 -9.07 -19.55
N GLN A 189 -36.99 -8.53 -18.37
CA GLN A 189 -37.89 -9.05 -17.27
C GLN A 189 -39.33 -8.43 -16.99
N CYS A 190 -40.42 -9.23 -16.91
CA CYS A 190 -41.74 -8.88 -16.29
C CYS A 190 -42.34 -10.14 -15.63
N HIS A 191 -42.64 -10.05 -14.32
CA HIS A 191 -43.40 -10.95 -13.41
C HIS A 191 -43.11 -12.50 -13.38
N PRO A 192 -43.46 -13.26 -12.31
CA PRO A 192 -42.72 -14.43 -11.85
C PRO A 192 -43.31 -15.76 -12.37
N LYS A 193 -44.32 -15.71 -13.25
CA LYS A 193 -45.08 -16.90 -13.71
C LYS A 193 -45.10 -17.10 -15.22
N THR A 194 -44.49 -16.22 -16.02
CA THR A 194 -44.47 -16.32 -17.50
C THR A 194 -43.11 -15.93 -18.07
N ARG A 195 -42.74 -16.56 -19.19
CA ARG A 195 -41.41 -16.44 -19.84
C ARG A 195 -41.09 -14.97 -20.23
N MET A 196 -40.19 -14.38 -19.45
CA MET A 196 -39.12 -13.41 -19.79
C MET A 196 -39.43 -12.27 -20.78
N GLY A 197 -39.66 -11.05 -20.25
CA GLY A 197 -39.66 -9.78 -20.99
C GLY A 197 -39.71 -8.47 -20.15
N THR A 198 -38.71 -7.58 -20.18
CA THR A 198 -38.46 -6.23 -19.53
C THR A 198 -38.49 -5.30 -20.69
N HIS A 199 -39.08 -4.15 -20.47
CA HIS A 199 -39.04 -3.10 -21.46
C HIS A 199 -38.14 -1.98 -20.93
N LEU A 200 -36.82 -2.24 -20.85
CA LEU A 200 -35.86 -1.14 -20.73
C LEU A 200 -35.45 -0.74 -22.14
N GLN A 201 -35.95 0.42 -22.58
CA GLN A 201 -35.64 1.01 -23.88
C GLN A 201 -35.18 2.47 -23.71
N GLY A 202 -34.46 2.97 -24.72
CA GLY A 202 -33.95 4.34 -24.73
C GLY A 202 -32.99 4.62 -23.57
N TRP A 203 -33.16 5.78 -22.93
CA TRP A 203 -32.24 6.24 -21.88
C TRP A 203 -32.20 5.31 -20.64
N LYS A 204 -33.29 4.58 -20.34
CA LYS A 204 -33.33 3.67 -19.19
C LYS A 204 -32.43 2.44 -19.37
N ALA A 205 -32.31 1.93 -20.60
CA ALA A 205 -31.39 0.84 -20.94
C ALA A 205 -29.92 1.29 -20.82
N TRP A 206 -29.63 2.49 -21.32
CA TRP A 206 -28.32 3.12 -21.15
C TRP A 206 -27.97 3.38 -19.69
N ALA A 207 -28.92 3.85 -18.88
CA ALA A 207 -28.72 4.04 -17.45
C ALA A 207 -28.45 2.71 -16.71
N TYR A 208 -29.17 1.65 -17.08
CA TYR A 208 -28.94 0.31 -16.53
C TYR A 208 -27.54 -0.22 -16.88
N ALA A 209 -27.15 -0.17 -18.16
CA ALA A 209 -25.80 -0.58 -18.59
C ALA A 209 -24.69 0.27 -17.94
N ALA A 210 -24.87 1.59 -17.87
CA ALA A 210 -23.93 2.50 -17.23
C ALA A 210 -23.78 2.19 -15.73
N SER A 211 -24.87 1.85 -15.04
CA SER A 211 -24.82 1.47 -13.61
C SER A 211 -24.06 0.17 -13.35
N LEU A 212 -24.01 -0.74 -14.33
CA LEU A 212 -23.22 -1.98 -14.26
C LEU A 212 -21.74 -1.74 -14.59
N ALA A 213 -21.45 -0.83 -15.52
CA ALA A 213 -20.09 -0.52 -15.94
C ALA A 213 -19.34 0.44 -14.97
N ALA A 214 -20.04 1.41 -14.38
CA ALA A 214 -19.43 2.45 -13.55
C ALA A 214 -18.57 1.91 -12.38
N PRO A 215 -18.98 0.86 -11.63
CA PRO A 215 -18.15 0.28 -10.57
C PRO A 215 -16.81 -0.27 -11.06
N LEU A 216 -16.71 -0.71 -12.32
CA LEU A 216 -15.48 -1.26 -12.89
C LEU A 216 -14.38 -0.20 -13.01
N LEU A 217 -14.75 1.06 -13.29
CA LEU A 217 -13.80 2.18 -13.35
C LEU A 217 -13.14 2.44 -11.99
N ILE A 218 -13.90 2.29 -10.89
CA ILE A 218 -13.39 2.43 -9.53
C ILE A 218 -12.40 1.29 -9.22
N VAL A 219 -12.68 0.07 -9.69
CA VAL A 219 -11.76 -1.07 -9.53
C VAL A 219 -10.47 -0.90 -10.33
N VAL A 220 -10.54 -0.42 -11.57
CA VAL A 220 -9.34 -0.09 -12.35
C VAL A 220 -8.49 0.97 -11.63
N LYS A 221 -9.13 1.98 -11.06
CA LYS A 221 -8.45 2.99 -10.24
C LYS A 221 -7.80 2.37 -9.00
N ALA A 222 -8.52 1.51 -8.27
CA ALA A 222 -7.99 0.85 -7.07
C ALA A 222 -6.80 -0.07 -7.40
N LEU A 223 -6.86 -0.81 -8.51
CA LEU A 223 -5.75 -1.62 -9.03
C LEU A 223 -4.53 -0.74 -9.40
N TYR A 224 -4.76 0.41 -10.03
CA TYR A 224 -3.70 1.38 -10.31
C TYR A 224 -3.10 1.95 -9.02
N THR A 225 -3.92 2.36 -8.05
CA THR A 225 -3.48 2.82 -6.74
C THR A 225 -2.65 1.76 -6.03
N MET A 226 -3.07 0.50 -6.07
CA MET A 226 -2.30 -0.63 -5.51
C MET A 226 -0.95 -0.77 -6.20
N ALA A 227 -0.94 -0.88 -7.54
CA ALA A 227 0.28 -1.09 -8.31
C ALA A 227 1.30 0.05 -8.13
N THR A 228 0.83 1.28 -7.90
CA THR A 228 1.68 2.47 -7.83
C THR A 228 1.91 3.03 -6.44
N ARG A 229 1.15 2.63 -5.42
CA ARG A 229 1.19 3.26 -4.09
C ARG A 229 1.10 2.29 -2.93
N VAL A 230 1.09 0.97 -3.15
CA VAL A 230 1.06 -0.04 -2.06
C VAL A 230 2.13 0.19 -0.99
N TYR A 231 3.24 0.79 -1.42
CA TYR A 231 4.40 1.07 -0.60
C TYR A 231 4.35 2.40 0.16
N ARG A 232 3.44 3.33 -0.20
CA ARG A 232 3.40 4.65 0.41
C ARG A 232 2.74 4.61 1.79
N PRO A 233 3.19 5.45 2.75
CA PRO A 233 2.51 5.59 4.02
C PRO A 233 1.07 6.08 3.81
N GLY A 234 0.15 5.55 4.61
CA GLY A 234 -1.28 5.85 4.49
C GLY A 234 -2.00 5.10 3.36
N PHE A 235 -1.32 4.21 2.60
CA PHE A 235 -1.97 3.36 1.59
C PHE A 235 -3.16 2.58 2.15
N ALA A 236 -3.06 2.05 3.37
CA ALA A 236 -4.15 1.32 4.03
C ALA A 236 -5.39 2.18 4.26
N LEU A 237 -5.22 3.45 4.65
CA LEU A 237 -6.33 4.38 4.79
C LEU A 237 -6.91 4.73 3.42
N GLN A 238 -6.04 4.96 2.42
CA GLN A 238 -6.46 5.26 1.06
C GLN A 238 -7.28 4.12 0.45
N ILE A 239 -6.82 2.86 0.55
CA ILE A 239 -7.55 1.70 0.00
C ILE A 239 -8.85 1.43 0.77
N CYS A 240 -8.91 1.71 2.08
CA CYS A 240 -10.15 1.59 2.84
C CYS A 240 -11.18 2.65 2.43
N VAL A 241 -10.74 3.89 2.20
CA VAL A 241 -11.63 4.95 1.70
C VAL A 241 -12.10 4.64 0.28
N GLU A 242 -11.20 4.20 -0.61
CA GLU A 242 -11.56 3.75 -1.96
C GLU A 242 -12.52 2.54 -1.91
N GLY A 243 -12.30 1.60 -0.98
CA GLY A 243 -13.19 0.47 -0.71
C GLY A 243 -14.58 0.88 -0.22
N ALA A 244 -14.65 1.78 0.75
CA ALA A 244 -15.91 2.31 1.27
C ALA A 244 -16.69 3.09 0.20
N LEU A 245 -16.00 3.91 -0.59
CA LEU A 245 -16.60 4.62 -1.73
C LEU A 245 -17.13 3.63 -2.78
N TRP A 246 -16.40 2.56 -3.05
CA TRP A 246 -16.83 1.52 -3.98
C TRP A 246 -18.07 0.78 -3.48
N VAL A 247 -18.11 0.38 -2.19
CA VAL A 247 -19.30 -0.24 -1.57
C VAL A 247 -20.50 0.72 -1.63
N GLY A 248 -20.31 1.99 -1.28
CA GLY A 248 -21.35 3.01 -1.35
C GLY A 248 -21.89 3.21 -2.76
N ALA A 249 -21.00 3.26 -3.77
CA ALA A 249 -21.38 3.35 -5.17
C ALA A 249 -22.16 2.10 -5.64
N MET A 250 -21.69 0.90 -5.27
CA MET A 250 -22.38 -0.36 -5.56
C MET A 250 -23.79 -0.40 -4.98
N TYR A 251 -23.96 0.04 -3.73
CA TYR A 251 -25.24 0.11 -3.05
C TYR A 251 -26.18 1.13 -3.71
N ALA A 252 -25.71 2.35 -3.97
CA ALA A 252 -26.52 3.38 -4.63
C ALA A 252 -26.95 2.96 -6.05
N LEU A 253 -26.03 2.38 -6.83
CA LEU A 253 -26.32 1.88 -8.18
C LEU A 253 -27.23 0.65 -8.16
N HIS A 254 -27.16 -0.18 -7.11
CA HIS A 254 -28.12 -1.28 -6.93
C HIS A 254 -29.54 -0.74 -6.73
N HIS A 255 -29.74 0.21 -5.81
CA HIS A 255 -31.05 0.86 -5.61
C HIS A 255 -31.55 1.60 -6.86
N ALA A 256 -30.66 2.26 -7.59
CA ALA A 256 -31.01 2.89 -8.86
C ALA A 256 -31.47 1.86 -9.91
N ARG A 257 -30.82 0.69 -9.98
CA ARG A 257 -31.23 -0.43 -10.84
C ARG A 257 -32.59 -0.97 -10.42
N GLU A 258 -32.81 -1.19 -9.13
CA GLU A 258 -34.10 -1.67 -8.61
C GLU A 258 -35.23 -0.68 -8.92
N ALA A 259 -35.01 0.62 -8.70
CA ALA A 259 -35.98 1.66 -9.03
C ALA A 259 -36.26 1.73 -10.54
N LEU A 260 -35.23 1.60 -11.39
CA LEU A 260 -35.41 1.52 -12.84
C LEU A 260 -36.26 0.30 -13.24
N VAL A 261 -35.97 -0.86 -12.66
CA VAL A 261 -36.73 -2.10 -12.89
C VAL A 261 -38.17 -1.98 -12.37
N GLN A 262 -38.38 -1.45 -11.17
CA GLN A 262 -39.71 -1.21 -10.60
C GLN A 262 -40.53 -0.24 -11.46
N SER A 263 -39.91 0.83 -11.97
CA SER A 263 -40.57 1.80 -12.85
C SER A 263 -41.14 1.17 -14.13
N VAL A 264 -40.53 0.07 -14.59
CA VAL A 264 -40.98 -0.67 -15.77
C VAL A 264 -41.99 -1.75 -15.37
N ARG A 265 -41.80 -2.42 -14.22
CA ARG A 265 -42.77 -3.41 -13.70
C ARG A 265 -44.13 -2.81 -13.39
N HIS A 266 -44.19 -1.58 -12.88
CA HIS A 266 -45.46 -0.88 -12.68
C HIS A 266 -46.17 -0.47 -13.98
N ALA A 267 -45.45 -0.48 -15.11
CA ALA A 267 -46.01 -0.14 -16.42
C ALA A 267 -46.45 -1.37 -17.24
N CYS A 268 -46.25 -2.61 -16.75
CA CYS A 268 -46.44 -3.87 -17.48
C CYS A 268 -47.86 -4.51 -17.31
#